data_AF-A0A377PY02-F1
#
_entry.id   AF-A0A377PY02-F1
#
_cell.length_a   1.000
_cell.length_b   1.000
_cell.length_c   1.000
_cell.angle_alpha   90.00
_cell.angle_beta   90.00
_cell.angle_gamma   90.00
#
_symmetry.space_group_name_H-M   'P 1'
#
loop_
_entity.id
_entity.type
_entity.pdbx_description
1 polymer ?
#
loop_
_entity_poly.entity_id
_entity_poly.type
_entity_poly.pdbx_seq_one_letter_code
_entity_poly.pdbx_strand_id
1 'polypeptide(L)'
;MQFLYLTFFVFSICVLYANSDKTWKNPDVSAILDSNTKKLESYYKQVDNQSRQKNFVLLNGKKVISHTQYAKISYREIHKYHSYIILSEFYIDWVGNHNQLDGVSVGGILSSDIKEDKPKIRYFKFAQRYYSTLHELVKKKVYSYCAAPYVTSCILIGINESW
;
A
#
# COMPACT_ATOMS: atom_id res chain seq x y z
N MET A 1 -8.79 45.29 48.93
CA MET A 1 -8.83 43.89 48.45
C MET A 1 -9.87 43.77 47.34
N GLN A 2 -9.56 44.16 46.10
CA GLN A 2 -10.55 44.10 45.02
C GLN A 2 -9.90 44.16 43.62
N PHE A 3 -8.77 43.48 43.41
CA PHE A 3 -8.05 43.51 42.13
C PHE A 3 -7.43 42.16 41.74
N LEU A 4 -8.07 41.04 42.09
CA LEU A 4 -7.45 39.72 41.83
C LEU A 4 -8.39 38.61 41.33
N TYR A 5 -9.59 38.94 40.83
CA TYR A 5 -10.53 37.93 40.30
C TYR A 5 -10.93 38.11 38.84
N LEU A 6 -10.46 39.16 38.14
CA LEU A 6 -10.88 39.42 36.76
C LEU A 6 -9.92 38.92 35.68
N THR A 7 -8.78 38.34 36.05
CA THR A 7 -7.77 37.85 35.08
C THR A 7 -7.90 36.34 34.79
N PHE A 8 -8.68 35.59 35.57
CA PHE A 8 -8.85 34.15 35.36
C PHE A 8 -9.95 33.76 34.36
N PHE A 9 -10.87 34.68 34.03
CA PHE A 9 -11.99 34.35 33.14
C PHE A 9 -11.66 34.48 31.65
N VAL A 10 -10.67 35.28 31.28
CA VAL A 10 -10.30 35.50 29.87
C VAL A 10 -9.42 34.36 29.33
N PHE A 11 -8.67 33.66 30.19
CA PHE A 11 -7.85 32.52 29.76
C PHE A 11 -8.66 31.23 29.52
N SER A 12 -9.90 31.14 30.03
CA SER A 12 -10.71 29.93 29.88
C SER A 12 -11.52 29.88 28.58
N ILE A 13 -11.64 30.99 27.85
CA ILE A 13 -12.40 31.05 26.58
C ILE A 13 -11.50 30.82 25.36
N CYS A 14 -10.19 31.10 25.47
CA CYS A 14 -9.26 30.87 24.37
C CYS A 14 -8.86 29.39 24.14
N VAL A 15 -9.19 28.48 25.08
CA VAL A 15 -8.88 27.04 24.92
C VAL A 15 -9.96 26.28 24.13
N LEU A 16 -11.14 26.87 23.90
CA LEU A 16 -12.25 26.23 23.18
C LEU A 16 -12.31 26.54 21.68
N TYR A 17 -11.37 27.33 21.16
CA TYR A 17 -11.16 27.50 19.71
C TYR A 17 -9.92 26.76 19.22
N ALA A 18 -9.63 25.59 19.82
CA ALA A 18 -8.85 24.56 19.15
C ALA A 18 -9.69 24.04 17.97
N ASN A 19 -9.51 24.73 16.84
CA ASN A 19 -10.02 24.46 15.51
C ASN A 19 -9.95 22.94 15.20
N SER A 20 -11.03 22.20 15.46
CA SER A 20 -11.11 20.75 15.24
C SER A 20 -11.24 20.37 13.77
N ASP A 21 -11.38 21.35 12.88
CA ASP A 21 -11.81 21.10 11.50
C ASP A 21 -10.73 21.40 10.46
N LYS A 22 -9.46 21.14 10.81
CA LYS A 22 -8.48 20.72 9.80
C LYS A 22 -8.44 19.20 9.72
N THR A 23 -9.60 18.59 9.48
CA THR A 23 -9.62 17.32 8.80
C THR A 23 -9.05 17.60 7.41
N TRP A 24 -7.77 17.33 7.21
CA TRP A 24 -7.25 17.12 5.86
C TRP A 24 -8.19 16.11 5.24
N LYS A 25 -9.10 16.54 4.36
CA LYS A 25 -9.92 15.64 3.56
C LYS A 25 -8.92 14.73 2.88
N ASN A 26 -8.82 13.49 3.35
CA ASN A 26 -8.01 12.48 2.70
C ASN A 26 -8.56 12.45 1.26
N PRO A 27 -7.76 12.77 0.23
CA PRO A 27 -8.27 12.78 -1.13
C PRO A 27 -8.88 11.40 -1.39
N ASP A 28 -10.01 11.36 -2.09
CA ASP A 28 -10.75 10.11 -2.37
C ASP A 28 -9.80 9.11 -3.02
N VAL A 29 -9.24 8.20 -2.22
CA VAL A 29 -8.12 7.35 -2.63
C VAL A 29 -8.61 6.35 -3.65
N SER A 30 -9.85 5.89 -3.45
CA SER A 30 -10.62 5.14 -4.43
C SER A 30 -10.67 5.85 -5.78
N ALA A 31 -11.09 7.12 -5.84
CA ALA A 31 -11.18 7.86 -7.10
C ALA A 31 -9.81 8.06 -7.78
N ILE A 32 -8.76 8.32 -6.99
CA ILE A 32 -7.38 8.45 -7.50
C ILE A 32 -6.91 7.12 -8.08
N LEU A 33 -7.11 6.01 -7.37
CA LEU A 33 -6.77 4.68 -7.84
C LEU A 33 -7.52 4.35 -9.13
N ASP A 34 -8.82 4.64 -9.19
CA ASP A 34 -9.65 4.40 -10.39
C ASP A 34 -9.11 5.21 -11.59
N SER A 35 -8.71 6.46 -11.39
CA SER A 35 -8.12 7.30 -12.44
C SER A 35 -6.79 6.75 -12.99
N ASN A 36 -6.01 6.09 -12.14
CA ASN A 36 -4.72 5.50 -12.49
C ASN A 36 -4.80 4.04 -12.96
N THR A 37 -5.94 3.36 -12.76
CA THR A 37 -6.06 1.91 -12.94
C THR A 37 -5.63 1.45 -14.33
N LYS A 38 -6.08 2.12 -15.40
CA LYS A 38 -5.69 1.74 -16.77
C LYS A 38 -4.17 1.79 -16.99
N LYS A 39 -3.49 2.79 -16.43
CA LYS A 39 -2.04 2.94 -16.52
C LYS A 39 -1.33 1.85 -15.72
N LEU A 40 -1.81 1.57 -14.51
CA LEU A 40 -1.26 0.52 -13.64
C LEU A 40 -1.43 -0.88 -14.23
N GLU A 41 -2.59 -1.18 -14.82
CA GLU A 41 -2.83 -2.44 -15.53
C GLU A 41 -1.87 -2.63 -16.70
N SER A 42 -1.67 -1.58 -17.50
CA SER A 42 -0.73 -1.60 -18.62
C SER A 42 0.70 -1.83 -18.13
N TYR A 43 1.11 -1.11 -17.10
CA TYR A 43 2.43 -1.25 -16.48
C TYR A 43 2.64 -2.66 -15.90
N TYR A 44 1.66 -3.20 -15.17
CA TYR A 44 1.73 -4.56 -14.62
C TYR A 44 1.88 -5.60 -15.73
N LYS A 45 1.08 -5.51 -16.80
CA LYS A 45 1.17 -6.42 -17.95
C LYS A 45 2.55 -6.36 -18.61
N GLN A 46 3.12 -5.17 -18.76
CA GLN A 46 4.48 -5.00 -19.28
C GLN A 46 5.50 -5.70 -18.37
N VAL A 47 5.48 -5.42 -17.07
CA VAL A 47 6.40 -6.00 -16.09
C VAL A 47 6.26 -7.52 -16.03
N ASP A 48 5.05 -8.07 -16.05
CA ASP A 48 4.84 -9.52 -16.04
C ASP A 48 5.41 -10.17 -17.31
N ASN A 49 5.20 -9.56 -18.48
CA ASN A 49 5.77 -10.07 -19.72
C ASN A 49 7.31 -10.06 -19.70
N GLN A 50 7.89 -8.95 -19.26
CA GLN A 50 9.33 -8.78 -19.12
C GLN A 50 9.94 -9.72 -18.08
N SER A 51 9.23 -9.99 -16.99
CA SER A 51 9.62 -10.96 -15.96
C SER A 51 9.71 -12.38 -16.53
N ARG A 52 8.74 -12.80 -17.36
CA ARG A 52 8.77 -14.12 -18.05
C ARG A 52 9.97 -14.27 -18.97
N GLN A 53 10.34 -13.19 -19.65
CA GLN A 53 11.46 -13.14 -20.59
C GLN A 53 12.82 -12.91 -19.91
N LYS A 54 12.85 -12.73 -18.58
CA LYS A 54 14.04 -12.34 -17.81
C LYS A 54 14.66 -11.01 -18.28
N ASN A 55 13.86 -10.16 -18.92
CA ASN A 55 14.23 -8.83 -19.42
C ASN A 55 13.62 -7.74 -18.52
N PHE A 56 14.09 -7.67 -17.27
CA PHE A 56 13.43 -6.92 -16.20
C PHE A 56 13.43 -5.40 -16.40
N VAL A 57 12.34 -4.74 -16.01
CA VAL A 57 12.32 -3.29 -15.78
C VAL A 57 13.27 -2.96 -14.62
N LEU A 58 13.95 -1.82 -14.71
CA LEU A 58 14.77 -1.29 -13.63
C LEU A 58 14.06 -0.12 -12.95
N LEU A 59 13.96 -0.19 -11.63
CA LEU A 59 13.49 0.90 -10.77
C LEU A 59 14.61 1.22 -9.77
N ASN A 60 15.22 2.40 -9.88
CA ASN A 60 16.38 2.81 -9.09
C ASN A 60 17.50 1.75 -9.06
N GLY A 61 17.80 1.18 -10.22
CA GLY A 61 18.81 0.12 -10.39
C GLY A 61 18.39 -1.28 -9.92
N LYS A 62 17.20 -1.43 -9.30
CA LYS A 62 16.67 -2.73 -8.86
C LYS A 62 15.77 -3.34 -9.93
N LYS A 63 15.86 -4.65 -10.12
CA LYS A 63 14.99 -5.39 -11.06
C LYS A 63 13.58 -5.47 -10.50
N VAL A 64 12.58 -5.13 -11.30
CA VAL A 64 11.17 -5.32 -10.94
C VAL A 64 10.68 -6.64 -11.53
N ILE A 65 10.16 -7.51 -10.66
CA ILE A 65 9.56 -8.79 -11.03
C ILE A 65 8.07 -8.79 -10.67
N SER A 66 7.20 -9.30 -11.55
CA SER A 66 5.79 -9.46 -11.20
C SER A 66 5.63 -10.52 -10.11
N HIS A 67 4.66 -10.33 -9.22
CA HIS A 67 4.38 -11.30 -8.16
C HIS A 67 3.95 -12.65 -8.75
N THR A 68 3.22 -12.66 -9.87
CA THR A 68 2.86 -13.89 -10.58
C THR A 68 4.09 -14.69 -11.02
N GLN A 69 5.16 -14.06 -11.53
CA GLN A 69 6.40 -14.78 -11.86
C GLN A 69 7.23 -15.11 -10.63
N TYR A 70 7.29 -14.21 -9.64
CA TYR A 70 7.95 -14.46 -8.37
C TYR A 70 7.36 -15.69 -7.64
N ALA A 71 6.06 -15.92 -7.74
CA ALA A 71 5.42 -17.09 -7.13
C ALA A 71 5.80 -18.42 -7.80
N LYS A 72 6.37 -18.40 -9.01
CA LYS A 72 6.74 -19.59 -9.80
C LYS A 72 8.23 -19.88 -9.81
N ILE A 73 9.06 -18.87 -9.51
CA ILE A 73 10.50 -19.00 -9.56
C ILE A 73 11.04 -19.68 -8.30
N SER A 74 12.06 -20.51 -8.46
CA SER A 74 12.69 -21.16 -7.31
C SER A 74 13.50 -20.16 -6.48
N TYR A 75 13.62 -20.42 -5.17
CA TYR A 75 14.48 -19.63 -4.28
C TYR A 75 15.92 -19.54 -4.81
N ARG A 76 16.49 -20.65 -5.29
CA ARG A 76 17.84 -20.67 -5.86
C ARG A 76 17.99 -19.76 -7.07
N GLU A 77 16.97 -19.68 -7.92
CA GLU A 77 17.02 -18.86 -9.11
C GLU A 77 16.85 -17.38 -8.77
N ILE A 78 15.94 -17.02 -7.85
CA ILE A 78 15.72 -15.62 -7.50
C ILE A 78 16.93 -14.98 -6.80
N HIS A 79 17.71 -15.77 -6.04
CA HIS A 79 18.95 -15.30 -5.41
C HIS A 79 20.02 -14.83 -6.42
N LYS A 80 19.96 -15.27 -7.67
CA LYS A 80 20.88 -14.81 -8.73
C LYS A 80 20.68 -13.36 -9.13
N TYR A 81 19.55 -12.75 -8.76
CA TYR A 81 19.23 -11.39 -9.17
C TYR A 81 19.73 -10.31 -8.21
N HIS A 82 20.33 -10.69 -7.08
CA HIS A 82 20.91 -9.84 -6.01
C HIS A 82 19.92 -8.88 -5.33
N SER A 83 19.21 -8.04 -6.09
CA SER A 83 18.18 -7.13 -5.59
C SER A 83 17.00 -7.05 -6.56
N TYR A 84 15.79 -7.15 -6.02
CA TYR A 84 14.57 -7.06 -6.80
C TYR A 84 13.41 -6.52 -5.98
N ILE A 85 12.46 -5.92 -6.68
CA ILE A 85 11.20 -5.41 -6.16
C ILE A 85 10.10 -6.27 -6.75
N ILE A 86 9.20 -6.75 -5.90
CA ILE A 86 8.05 -7.54 -6.32
C ILE A 86 6.90 -6.57 -6.60
N LEU A 87 6.49 -6.44 -7.86
CA LEU A 87 5.29 -5.71 -8.24
C LEU A 87 4.08 -6.64 -8.15
N SER A 88 3.10 -6.30 -7.34
CA SER A 88 1.90 -7.10 -7.10
C SER A 88 0.66 -6.40 -7.61
N GLU A 89 -0.17 -7.12 -8.36
CA GLU A 89 -1.57 -6.76 -8.66
C GLU A 89 -2.47 -7.76 -7.92
N PHE A 90 -3.29 -7.28 -6.99
CA PHE A 90 -4.08 -8.14 -6.12
C PHE A 90 -5.35 -7.46 -5.62
N TYR A 91 -6.33 -8.26 -5.20
CA TYR A 91 -7.53 -7.80 -4.52
C TYR A 91 -7.33 -7.89 -3.00
N ILE A 92 -7.69 -6.84 -2.27
CA ILE A 92 -7.65 -6.87 -0.80
C ILE A 92 -8.79 -7.76 -0.30
N ASP A 93 -8.45 -8.84 0.39
CA ASP A 93 -9.43 -9.74 0.99
C ASP A 93 -9.81 -9.28 2.41
N TRP A 94 -8.81 -9.02 3.24
CA TRP A 94 -8.98 -8.51 4.60
C TRP A 94 -7.79 -7.64 5.01
N VAL A 95 -8.03 -6.74 5.96
CA VAL A 95 -7.04 -5.87 6.58
C VAL A 95 -7.01 -6.19 8.07
N GLY A 96 -5.84 -6.55 8.57
CA GLY A 96 -5.63 -6.90 9.96
C GLY A 96 -5.58 -5.66 10.85
N ASN A 97 -5.78 -5.88 12.15
CA ASN A 97 -5.53 -4.84 13.14
C ASN A 97 -4.05 -4.43 13.10
N HIS A 98 -3.78 -3.15 13.33
CA HIS A 98 -2.43 -2.61 13.39
C HIS A 98 -2.05 -2.30 14.84
N ASN A 99 -0.76 -2.37 15.14
CA ASN A 99 -0.16 -1.68 16.28
C ASN A 99 0.97 -0.77 15.75
N GLN A 100 1.42 0.20 16.53
CA GLN A 100 2.39 1.20 16.07
C GLN A 100 3.76 0.62 15.66
N LEU A 101 4.07 -0.61 16.07
CA LEU A 101 5.38 -1.24 15.87
C LEU A 101 5.38 -2.22 14.68
N ASP A 102 4.24 -2.85 14.38
CA ASP A 102 4.15 -3.92 13.38
C ASP A 102 3.53 -3.49 12.05
N GLY A 103 3.09 -2.25 11.88
CA GLY A 103 2.43 -1.84 10.64
C GLY A 103 1.10 -2.59 10.42
N VAL A 104 0.73 -2.82 9.15
CA VAL A 104 -0.57 -3.38 8.77
C VAL A 104 -0.40 -4.65 7.95
N SER A 105 -0.94 -5.76 8.46
CA SER A 105 -1.03 -7.02 7.73
C SER A 105 -2.26 -7.03 6.84
N VAL A 106 -2.10 -7.43 5.59
CA VAL A 106 -3.17 -7.49 4.59
C VAL A 106 -3.18 -8.86 3.95
N GLY A 107 -4.34 -9.51 3.98
CA GLY A 107 -4.61 -10.68 3.15
C GLY A 107 -5.07 -10.23 1.77
N GLY A 108 -4.45 -10.77 0.73
CA GLY A 108 -4.78 -10.43 -0.64
C GLY A 108 -4.75 -11.62 -1.58
N ILE A 109 -5.56 -11.56 -2.63
CA ILE A 109 -5.64 -12.57 -3.68
C ILE A 109 -5.04 -11.97 -4.95
N LEU A 110 -4.00 -12.58 -5.51
CA LEU A 110 -3.42 -12.09 -6.77
C LEU A 110 -4.50 -12.07 -7.85
N SER A 111 -4.52 -11.04 -8.69
CA SER A 111 -5.53 -10.94 -9.74
C SER A 111 -5.43 -12.06 -10.78
N SER A 112 -4.26 -12.72 -10.90
CA SER A 112 -4.09 -13.94 -11.69
C SER A 112 -4.83 -15.15 -11.12
N ASP A 113 -5.08 -15.17 -9.82
CA ASP A 113 -5.53 -16.36 -9.08
C ASP A 113 -7.05 -16.27 -8.77
N ILE A 114 -7.69 -15.11 -9.02
CA ILE A 114 -9.09 -14.86 -8.62
C ILE A 114 -10.13 -15.77 -9.32
N LYS A 115 -9.77 -16.35 -10.47
CA LYS A 115 -10.63 -17.27 -11.24
C LYS A 115 -10.39 -18.75 -10.89
N GLU A 116 -9.45 -19.04 -9.99
CA GLU A 116 -9.20 -20.40 -9.53
C GLU A 116 -10.31 -20.85 -8.57
N ASP A 117 -10.60 -22.16 -8.55
CA ASP A 117 -11.62 -22.75 -7.66
C ASP A 117 -11.35 -22.48 -6.16
N LYS A 118 -10.06 -22.34 -5.81
CA LYS A 118 -9.60 -22.00 -4.45
C LYS A 118 -8.48 -20.97 -4.51
N PRO A 119 -8.81 -19.66 -4.62
CA PRO A 119 -7.80 -18.62 -4.74
C PRO A 119 -6.89 -18.59 -3.50
N LYS A 120 -5.58 -18.52 -3.72
CA LYS A 120 -4.60 -18.51 -2.64
C LYS A 120 -4.51 -17.13 -2.00
N ILE A 121 -4.76 -17.07 -0.69
CA ILE A 121 -4.49 -15.86 0.10
C ILE A 121 -2.97 -15.70 0.27
N ARG A 122 -2.49 -14.51 -0.09
CA ARG A 122 -1.12 -14.03 0.13
C ARG A 122 -1.13 -12.98 1.23
N TYR A 123 -0.04 -12.90 1.98
CA TYR A 123 0.11 -11.95 3.07
C TYR A 123 1.06 -10.83 2.64
N PHE A 124 0.63 -9.59 2.83
CA PHE A 124 1.37 -8.38 2.53
C PHE A 124 1.49 -7.56 3.82
N LYS A 125 2.66 -6.96 4.07
CA LYS A 125 2.87 -6.07 5.23
C LYS A 125 3.17 -4.65 4.76
N PHE A 126 2.33 -3.72 5.17
CA PHE A 126 2.40 -2.30 4.83
C PHE A 126 2.77 -1.46 6.04
N ALA A 127 3.32 -0.27 5.81
CA ALA A 127 3.53 0.72 6.88
C ALA A 127 2.19 1.19 7.47
N GLN A 128 2.19 1.55 8.76
CA GLN A 128 0.98 2.00 9.47
C GLN A 128 0.24 3.15 8.77
N ARG A 129 0.96 4.03 8.07
CA ARG A 129 0.37 5.16 7.32
C ARG A 129 -0.68 4.74 6.29
N TYR A 130 -0.63 3.50 5.80
CA TYR A 130 -1.61 2.99 4.84
C TYR A 130 -2.87 2.42 5.49
N TYR A 131 -2.97 2.38 6.83
CA TYR A 131 -4.07 1.68 7.53
C TYR A 131 -5.46 2.12 7.06
N SER A 132 -5.75 3.43 7.12
CA SER A 132 -7.05 3.96 6.68
C SER A 132 -7.30 3.72 5.20
N THR A 133 -6.29 3.92 4.36
CA THR A 133 -6.36 3.66 2.92
C THR A 133 -6.65 2.19 2.59
N LEU A 134 -5.98 1.26 3.27
CA LEU A 134 -6.19 -0.17 3.06
C LEU A 134 -7.61 -0.59 3.42
N HIS A 135 -8.17 -0.04 4.50
CA HIS A 135 -9.56 -0.28 4.88
C HIS A 135 -10.57 0.29 3.87
N GLU A 136 -10.29 1.45 3.29
CA GLU A 136 -11.12 2.03 2.22
C GLU A 136 -11.08 1.20 0.93
N LEU A 137 -9.94 0.56 0.64
CA LEU A 137 -9.71 -0.22 -0.58
C LEU A 137 -10.04 -1.71 -0.44
N VAL A 138 -10.71 -2.14 0.64
CA VAL A 138 -11.12 -3.55 0.81
C VAL A 138 -12.00 -3.99 -0.37
N LYS A 139 -11.75 -5.21 -0.86
CA LYS A 139 -12.34 -5.79 -2.09
C LYS A 139 -11.99 -5.07 -3.39
N LYS A 140 -11.20 -3.99 -3.37
CA LYS A 140 -10.69 -3.36 -4.60
C LYS A 140 -9.42 -4.05 -5.07
N LYS A 141 -9.18 -3.95 -6.38
CA LYS A 141 -7.91 -4.31 -6.99
C LYS A 141 -6.91 -3.19 -6.75
N VAL A 142 -5.76 -3.53 -6.19
CA VAL A 142 -4.70 -2.60 -5.83
C VAL A 142 -3.36 -3.06 -6.39
N TYR A 143 -2.40 -2.14 -6.39
CA TYR A 143 -1.05 -2.38 -6.87
C TYR A 143 -0.04 -2.02 -5.78
N SER A 144 1.03 -2.80 -5.66
CA SER A 144 2.09 -2.50 -4.70
C SER A 144 3.47 -2.91 -5.19
N TYR A 145 4.47 -2.16 -4.73
CA TYR A 145 5.85 -2.61 -4.73
C TYR A 145 6.18 -3.20 -3.37
N CYS A 146 6.72 -4.41 -3.34
CA CYS A 146 7.12 -5.08 -2.11
C CYS A 146 8.58 -5.46 -2.14
N ALA A 147 9.24 -5.30 -0.99
CA ALA A 147 10.58 -5.79 -0.77
C ALA A 147 10.60 -7.31 -0.79
N ALA A 148 11.54 -7.85 -1.53
CA ALA A 148 11.82 -9.27 -1.56
C ALA A 148 12.67 -9.74 -0.37
N PRO A 149 12.67 -11.05 -0.05
CA PRO A 149 11.83 -12.11 -0.63
C PRO A 149 10.48 -12.27 0.10
N TYR A 150 10.29 -11.61 1.25
CA TYR A 150 9.20 -11.96 2.17
C TYR A 150 7.94 -11.11 2.04
N VAL A 151 7.90 -10.10 1.15
CA VAL A 151 6.71 -9.24 0.97
C VAL A 151 6.33 -8.54 2.30
N THR A 152 7.33 -8.34 3.15
CA THR A 152 7.18 -7.80 4.53
C THR A 152 7.30 -6.28 4.61
N SER A 153 7.56 -5.63 3.47
CA SER A 153 7.59 -4.18 3.36
C SER A 153 7.04 -3.81 2.00
N CYS A 154 5.79 -3.36 1.98
CA CYS A 154 5.07 -2.99 0.78
C CYS A 154 4.69 -1.51 0.79
N ILE A 155 4.69 -0.94 -0.40
CA ILE A 155 4.25 0.43 -0.72
C ILE A 155 3.11 0.29 -1.72
N LEU A 156 1.95 0.86 -1.38
CA LEU A 156 0.85 0.98 -2.32
C LEU A 156 1.22 2.01 -3.39
N ILE A 157 0.94 1.70 -4.65
CA ILE A 157 1.19 2.62 -5.77
C ILE A 157 -0.12 3.01 -6.44
N GLY A 158 -0.13 4.18 -7.07
CA GLY A 158 -1.32 4.71 -7.74
C GLY A 158 -2.31 5.43 -6.82
N ILE A 159 -1.96 5.67 -5.55
CA ILE A 159 -2.85 6.20 -4.50
C ILE A 159 -2.39 7.56 -3.94
N ASN A 160 -2.01 8.51 -4.81
CA ASN A 160 -1.49 9.85 -4.46
C ASN A 160 -0.02 9.92 -4.00
N GLU A 161 0.74 8.82 -4.08
CA GLU A 161 2.19 8.83 -3.94
C GLU A 161 2.86 8.81 -5.33
N SER A 162 4.03 9.43 -5.49
CA SER A 162 4.82 9.29 -6.73
C SER A 162 5.36 7.86 -6.85
N TRP A 163 5.19 7.22 -8.02
CA TRP A 163 5.52 5.81 -8.25
C TRP A 163 6.13 5.55 -9.63
#